data_AF-A0A2G2LVP7-F1
#
_entry.id   AF-A0A2G2LVP7-F1
#
_cell.length_a   1.000
_cell.length_b   1.000
_cell.length_c   1.000
_cell.angle_alpha   90.00
_cell.angle_beta   90.00
_cell.angle_gamma   90.00
#
_symmetry.space_group_name_H-M   'P 1'
#
loop_
_entity.id
_entity.type
_entity.pdbx_description
1 polymer ?
#
loop_
_entity_poly.entity_id
_entity_poly.type
_entity_poly.pdbx_seq_one_letter_code
_entity_poly.pdbx_strand_id
1 'polypeptide(L)'
;MKMYYIIFASAALAALATPGGAESVKDGYRPQNAAQRNYKACKVEAITRGRQTVVPFCGALPARPKFPSYDEAWNRTSKGELDIYAQKLASFESDVARYQMCITNRVMADGSLPTITLDYAACADQGAVDQLAQSTEEWGMSCMAYNDSQVGGATYAKSCFPTQ
;
A
#
# COMPACT_ATOMS: atom_id res chain seq x y z
N MET A 1 -10.20 26.46 -66.45
CA MET A 1 -10.98 27.56 -65.85
C MET A 1 -11.71 27.02 -64.62
N LYS A 2 -11.51 27.69 -63.48
CA LYS A 2 -12.20 27.63 -62.17
C LYS A 2 -12.95 26.35 -61.79
N MET A 3 -12.29 25.58 -60.91
CA MET A 3 -12.82 24.54 -60.04
C MET A 3 -13.65 25.20 -58.92
N TYR A 4 -14.92 24.83 -58.78
CA TYR A 4 -15.74 25.09 -57.60
C TYR A 4 -16.32 23.75 -57.14
N TYR A 5 -15.86 23.25 -56.00
CA TYR A 5 -16.56 22.20 -55.26
C TYR A 5 -17.10 22.80 -53.97
N ILE A 6 -18.43 22.74 -53.88
CA ILE A 6 -19.22 23.15 -52.72
C ILE A 6 -19.10 22.06 -51.65
N ILE A 7 -18.85 22.54 -50.43
CA ILE A 7 -18.77 21.85 -49.16
C ILE A 7 -20.15 21.27 -48.81
N PHE A 8 -20.25 19.97 -48.53
CA PHE A 8 -21.29 19.46 -47.62
C PHE A 8 -20.70 18.41 -46.66
N ALA A 9 -21.04 18.63 -45.40
CA ALA A 9 -20.51 18.00 -44.21
C ALA A 9 -20.77 16.50 -44.14
N SER A 10 -19.76 15.77 -43.71
CA SER A 10 -19.91 14.49 -43.01
C SER A 10 -18.82 14.40 -41.96
N ALA A 11 -19.00 15.17 -40.88
CA ALA A 11 -18.20 15.05 -39.68
C ALA A 11 -18.74 13.86 -38.87
N ALA A 12 -18.35 12.65 -39.26
CA ALA A 12 -18.31 11.51 -38.36
C ALA A 12 -16.89 11.44 -37.78
N LEU A 13 -16.64 12.18 -36.71
CA LEU A 13 -15.48 11.97 -35.85
C LEU A 13 -16.01 11.51 -34.51
N ALA A 14 -15.95 10.20 -34.33
CA ALA A 14 -16.05 9.53 -33.05
C ALA A 14 -15.20 10.30 -32.04
N ALA A 15 -15.83 10.69 -30.94
CA ALA A 15 -15.16 11.11 -29.73
C ALA A 15 -14.30 9.93 -29.26
N LEU A 16 -13.04 9.90 -29.70
CA LEU A 16 -11.99 9.15 -29.05
C LEU A 16 -11.83 9.77 -27.67
N ALA A 17 -12.49 9.16 -26.70
CA ALA A 17 -12.17 9.30 -25.30
C ALA A 17 -10.68 9.02 -25.13
N THR A 18 -9.87 10.07 -25.09
CA THR A 18 -8.55 10.03 -24.46
C THR A 18 -8.75 9.57 -23.03
N PRO A 19 -8.26 8.41 -22.61
CA PRO A 19 -8.24 8.09 -21.20
C PRO A 19 -7.25 9.04 -20.54
N GLY A 20 -7.80 9.87 -19.66
CA GLY A 20 -7.17 10.51 -18.51
C GLY A 20 -5.68 10.75 -18.63
N GLY A 21 -5.33 12.02 -18.88
CA GLY A 21 -4.03 12.54 -18.53
C GLY A 21 -3.64 12.08 -17.13
N ALA A 22 -2.40 11.62 -17.00
CA ALA A 22 -1.76 11.41 -15.72
C ALA A 22 -1.99 12.68 -14.87
N GLU A 23 -2.86 12.58 -13.87
CA GLU A 23 -3.01 13.65 -12.90
C GLU A 23 -1.64 13.86 -12.26
N SER A 24 -1.09 15.04 -12.47
CA SER A 24 0.28 15.35 -12.09
C SER A 24 0.50 15.12 -10.60
N VAL A 25 1.47 14.28 -10.29
CA VAL A 25 2.15 14.26 -8.99
C VAL A 25 3.04 15.51 -8.94
N LYS A 26 2.41 16.66 -8.73
CA LYS A 26 3.10 17.88 -8.35
C LYS A 26 2.81 18.13 -6.88
N ASP A 27 3.57 17.44 -6.04
CA ASP A 27 4.32 18.12 -4.98
C ASP A 27 5.36 17.15 -4.41
N GLY A 28 6.58 17.66 -4.27
CA GLY A 28 7.81 16.88 -4.10
C GLY A 28 7.72 15.81 -3.03
N TYR A 29 8.06 14.59 -3.42
CA TYR A 29 8.40 13.52 -2.50
C TYR A 29 9.48 14.01 -1.53
N ARG A 30 9.11 14.15 -0.25
CA ARG A 30 10.06 14.24 0.85
C ARG A 30 9.92 12.94 1.65
N PRO A 31 11.02 12.25 2.00
CA PRO A 31 10.96 11.14 2.94
C PRO A 31 10.47 11.70 4.28
N GLN A 32 9.22 11.43 4.60
CA GLN A 32 8.61 11.80 5.87
C GLN A 32 8.07 10.53 6.52
N ASN A 33 8.06 10.54 7.85
CA ASN A 33 7.50 9.46 8.67
C ASN A 33 6.03 9.16 8.28
N ALA A 34 5.51 8.00 8.67
CA ALA A 34 4.17 7.53 8.26
C ALA A 34 3.05 8.56 8.49
N ALA A 35 3.17 9.43 9.50
CA ALA A 35 2.20 10.45 9.88
C ALA A 35 2.22 11.72 9.01
N GLN A 36 3.27 11.96 8.21
CA GLN A 36 3.45 13.20 7.44
C GLN A 36 3.47 12.98 5.91
N ARG A 37 3.31 11.73 5.46
CA ARG A 37 3.23 11.40 4.04
C ARG A 37 1.84 11.74 3.50
N ASN A 38 1.69 12.98 3.02
CA ASN A 38 0.54 13.42 2.21
C ASN A 38 0.55 12.72 0.83
N TYR A 39 0.52 11.39 0.80
CA TYR A 39 0.31 10.67 -0.45
C TYR A 39 -1.09 10.98 -0.95
N LYS A 40 -1.20 11.55 -2.15
CA LYS A 40 -2.46 11.54 -2.89
C LYS A 40 -2.85 10.06 -3.02
N ALA A 41 -3.93 9.63 -2.37
CA ALA A 41 -4.26 8.21 -2.23
C ALA A 41 -4.14 7.48 -3.58
N CYS A 42 -3.10 6.66 -3.72
CA CYS A 42 -2.84 5.95 -4.95
C CYS A 42 -3.95 4.93 -5.20
N LYS A 43 -4.46 4.89 -6.44
CA LYS A 43 -5.39 3.84 -6.87
C LYS A 43 -4.67 2.48 -6.90
N VAL A 44 -5.43 1.40 -6.75
CA VAL A 44 -4.91 0.02 -6.73
C VAL A 44 -4.08 -0.31 -7.98
N GLU A 45 -4.48 0.20 -9.14
CA GLU A 45 -3.74 -0.01 -10.39
C GLU A 45 -2.37 0.68 -10.37
N ALA A 46 -2.29 1.87 -9.79
CA ALA A 46 -1.04 2.63 -9.65
C ALA A 46 -0.12 1.98 -8.61
N ILE A 47 -0.67 1.46 -7.51
CA ILE A 47 0.08 0.65 -6.53
C ILE A 47 0.64 -0.61 -7.19
N THR A 48 -0.16 -1.30 -7.99
CA THR A 48 0.24 -2.55 -8.67
C THR A 48 1.38 -2.28 -9.67
N ARG A 49 1.22 -1.26 -10.52
CA ARG A 49 2.30 -0.82 -11.43
C ARG A 49 3.52 -0.32 -10.66
N GLY A 50 3.31 0.37 -9.55
CA GLY A 50 4.35 0.82 -8.63
C GLY A 50 5.23 -0.33 -8.17
N ARG A 51 4.60 -1.37 -7.59
CA ARG A 51 5.31 -2.56 -7.12
C ARG A 51 6.11 -3.21 -8.24
N GLN A 52 5.54 -3.35 -9.43
CA GLN A 52 6.23 -3.89 -10.61
C GLN A 52 7.43 -3.03 -11.04
N THR A 53 7.26 -1.71 -11.02
CA THR A 53 8.28 -0.73 -11.43
C THR A 53 9.50 -0.78 -10.53
N VAL A 54 9.31 -0.94 -9.22
CA VAL A 54 10.44 -0.92 -8.26
C VAL A 54 11.11 -2.28 -8.06
N VAL A 55 10.53 -3.39 -8.56
CA VAL A 55 11.13 -4.74 -8.42
C VAL A 55 12.59 -4.83 -8.89
N PRO A 56 12.99 -4.27 -10.05
CA PRO A 56 14.38 -4.34 -10.51
C PRO A 56 15.37 -3.62 -9.58
N PHE A 57 14.89 -2.67 -8.77
CA PHE A 57 15.73 -1.84 -7.90
C PHE A 57 15.75 -2.36 -6.45
N CYS A 58 14.59 -2.78 -5.95
CA CYS A 58 14.36 -3.06 -4.54
C CYS A 58 13.89 -4.48 -4.23
N GLY A 59 13.73 -5.31 -5.26
CA GLY A 59 13.09 -6.61 -5.12
C GLY A 59 11.59 -6.49 -4.87
N ALA A 60 10.95 -7.65 -4.66
CA ALA A 60 9.54 -7.71 -4.35
C ALA A 60 9.33 -7.65 -2.83
N LEU A 61 8.38 -6.81 -2.37
CA LEU A 61 7.86 -6.92 -1.01
C LEU A 61 7.11 -8.26 -0.87
N PRO A 62 7.41 -9.07 0.17
CA PRO A 62 6.67 -10.28 0.47
C PRO A 62 5.16 -10.04 0.60
N ALA A 63 4.36 -11.08 0.42
CA ALA A 63 2.93 -10.98 0.68
C ALA A 63 2.70 -10.68 2.16
N ARG A 64 1.78 -9.76 2.46
CA ARG A 64 1.42 -9.45 3.85
C ARG A 64 0.95 -10.72 4.58
N PRO A 65 1.29 -10.87 5.87
CA PRO A 65 0.67 -11.89 6.69
C PRO A 65 -0.83 -11.57 6.86
N LYS A 66 -1.67 -12.60 6.81
CA LYS A 66 -3.09 -12.48 7.12
C LYS A 66 -3.35 -13.07 8.49
N PHE A 67 -4.16 -12.38 9.29
CA PHE A 67 -4.55 -12.87 10.60
C PHE A 67 -6.07 -13.04 10.67
N PRO A 68 -6.58 -13.90 11.56
CA PRO A 68 -8.01 -14.08 11.72
C PRO A 68 -8.72 -12.77 12.03
N SER A 69 -9.91 -12.61 11.47
CA SER A 69 -10.86 -11.58 11.92
C SER A 69 -11.32 -11.85 13.36
N TYR A 70 -12.06 -10.90 13.94
CA TYR A 70 -12.57 -11.04 15.31
C TYR A 70 -13.39 -12.32 15.49
N ASP A 71 -14.38 -12.56 14.62
CA ASP A 71 -15.27 -13.73 14.70
C ASP A 71 -14.52 -15.05 14.50
N GLU A 72 -13.47 -15.04 13.66
CA GLU A 72 -12.63 -16.21 13.44
C GLU A 72 -11.72 -16.50 14.63
N ALA A 73 -11.30 -15.48 15.37
CA ALA A 73 -10.45 -15.60 16.54
C ALA A 73 -11.21 -15.90 17.84
N TRP A 74 -12.48 -15.49 17.94
CA TRP A 74 -13.30 -15.65 19.15
C TRP A 74 -13.38 -17.10 19.62
N ASN A 75 -12.90 -17.39 20.84
CA ASN A 75 -12.81 -18.73 21.42
C ASN A 75 -12.03 -19.78 20.59
N ARG A 76 -11.25 -19.34 19.59
CA ARG A 76 -10.54 -20.23 18.65
C ARG A 76 -9.04 -19.99 18.59
N THR A 77 -8.61 -18.74 18.78
CA THR A 77 -7.18 -18.40 18.79
C THR A 77 -6.63 -18.54 20.20
N SER A 78 -5.50 -19.21 20.34
CA SER A 78 -4.76 -19.36 21.60
C SER A 78 -3.71 -18.25 21.78
N LYS A 79 -3.23 -18.07 23.03
CA LYS A 79 -2.13 -17.15 23.32
C LYS A 79 -0.87 -17.43 22.49
N GLY A 80 -0.49 -18.69 22.34
CA GLY A 80 0.69 -19.08 21.56
C GLY A 80 0.56 -18.73 20.07
N GLU A 81 -0.66 -18.80 19.52
CA GLU A 81 -0.91 -18.36 18.14
C GLU A 81 -0.82 -16.84 18.00
N LEU A 82 -1.29 -16.08 18.99
CA LEU A 82 -1.12 -14.62 19.00
C LEU A 82 0.35 -14.20 19.05
N ASP A 83 1.18 -14.91 19.82
CA ASP A 83 2.63 -14.70 19.85
C ASP A 83 3.28 -14.96 18.47
N ILE A 84 2.86 -16.02 17.79
CA ILE A 84 3.31 -16.32 16.42
C ILE A 84 2.85 -15.23 15.44
N TYR A 85 1.62 -14.73 15.58
CA TYR A 85 1.11 -13.65 14.74
C TYR A 85 1.90 -12.36 14.95
N ALA A 86 2.22 -12.01 16.20
CA ALA A 86 3.06 -10.85 16.53
C ALA A 86 4.45 -10.97 15.88
N GLN A 87 5.08 -12.15 15.91
CA GLN A 87 6.37 -12.38 15.24
C GLN A 87 6.27 -12.23 13.72
N LYS A 88 5.21 -12.74 13.10
CA LYS A 88 4.97 -12.58 11.66
C LYS A 88 4.76 -11.11 11.28
N LEU A 89 4.01 -10.37 12.09
CA LEU A 89 3.78 -8.94 11.89
C LEU A 89 5.09 -8.16 12.02
N ALA A 90 5.89 -8.41 13.06
CA ALA A 90 7.20 -7.76 13.25
C ALA A 90 8.18 -8.06 12.11
N SER A 91 8.18 -9.30 11.60
CA SER A 91 8.97 -9.64 10.40
C SER A 91 8.53 -8.83 9.19
N PHE A 92 7.21 -8.72 8.97
CA PHE A 92 6.66 -7.97 7.85
C PHE A 92 6.90 -6.45 7.99
N GLU A 93 6.83 -5.90 9.20
CA GLU A 93 7.22 -4.52 9.48
C GLU A 93 8.68 -4.26 9.08
N SER A 94 9.59 -5.19 9.39
CA SER A 94 10.99 -5.12 8.96
C SER A 94 11.14 -5.18 7.43
N ASP A 95 10.38 -6.06 6.76
CA ASP A 95 10.34 -6.14 5.30
C ASP A 95 9.86 -4.83 4.66
N VAL A 96 8.79 -4.26 5.19
CA VAL A 96 8.26 -2.96 4.74
C VAL A 96 9.31 -1.88 4.95
N ALA A 97 9.90 -1.76 6.15
CA ALA A 97 10.93 -0.77 6.42
C ALA A 97 12.13 -0.87 5.46
N ARG A 98 12.62 -2.07 5.16
CA ARG A 98 13.67 -2.30 4.16
C ARG A 98 13.23 -1.86 2.77
N TYR A 99 12.01 -2.19 2.38
CA TYR A 99 11.43 -1.81 1.09
C TYR A 99 11.32 -0.29 0.96
N GLN A 100 10.82 0.40 1.99
CA GLN A 100 10.72 1.86 2.01
C GLN A 100 12.10 2.51 1.92
N MET A 101 13.07 2.05 2.72
CA MET A 101 14.45 2.56 2.66
C MET A 101 15.06 2.41 1.27
N CYS A 102 14.84 1.29 0.60
CA CYS A 102 15.32 1.11 -0.77
C CYS A 102 14.64 2.09 -1.73
N ILE A 103 13.31 2.21 -1.69
CA ILE A 103 12.59 3.16 -2.54
C ILE A 103 13.13 4.57 -2.33
N THR A 104 13.24 5.03 -1.08
CA THR A 104 13.75 6.36 -0.76
C THR A 104 15.18 6.58 -1.27
N ASN A 105 16.10 5.67 -0.93
CA ASN A 105 17.53 5.91 -1.13
C ASN A 105 18.03 5.53 -2.52
N ARG A 106 17.33 4.64 -3.23
CA ARG A 106 17.78 4.09 -4.50
C ARG A 106 16.93 4.54 -5.69
N VAL A 107 15.62 4.66 -5.51
CA VAL A 107 14.72 5.06 -6.60
C VAL A 107 14.46 6.55 -6.55
N MET A 108 14.00 7.05 -5.40
CA MET A 108 13.60 8.44 -5.26
C MET A 108 14.77 9.43 -5.21
N ALA A 109 15.96 8.95 -4.80
CA ALA A 109 17.18 9.73 -4.84
C ALA A 109 17.89 9.72 -6.22
N ASP A 110 17.45 8.87 -7.15
CA ASP A 110 18.04 8.78 -8.48
C ASP A 110 17.44 9.84 -9.41
N GLY A 111 18.18 10.94 -9.59
CA GLY A 111 17.79 12.05 -10.46
C GLY A 111 17.80 11.73 -11.95
N SER A 112 18.26 10.55 -12.37
CA SER A 112 18.21 10.12 -13.77
C SER A 112 16.88 9.45 -14.16
N LEU A 113 16.06 9.06 -13.17
CA LEU A 113 14.81 8.37 -13.43
C LEU A 113 13.70 9.33 -13.90
N PRO A 114 12.84 8.90 -14.83
CA PRO A 114 11.68 9.69 -15.25
C PRO A 114 10.72 9.95 -14.07
N THR A 115 10.06 11.11 -14.06
CA THR A 115 9.06 11.47 -13.02
C THR A 115 7.99 10.38 -12.85
N ILE A 116 7.50 9.80 -13.94
CA ILE A 116 6.51 8.72 -13.88
C ILE A 116 7.00 7.49 -13.10
N THR A 117 8.29 7.17 -13.16
CA THR A 117 8.90 6.09 -12.37
C THR A 117 8.90 6.44 -10.89
N LEU A 118 9.21 7.70 -10.55
CA LEU A 118 9.22 8.20 -9.19
C LEU A 118 7.79 8.21 -8.59
N ASP A 119 6.80 8.61 -9.38
CA ASP A 119 5.39 8.59 -9.00
C ASP A 119 4.90 7.17 -8.68
N TYR A 120 5.25 6.22 -9.56
CA TYR A 120 4.95 4.81 -9.34
C TYR A 120 5.69 4.25 -8.12
N ALA A 121 6.92 4.65 -7.88
CA ALA A 121 7.67 4.24 -6.70
C ALA A 121 7.04 4.77 -5.40
N ALA A 122 6.56 6.02 -5.39
CA ALA A 122 5.80 6.57 -4.27
C ALA A 122 4.49 5.78 -4.02
N CYS A 123 3.77 5.38 -5.07
CA CYS A 123 2.61 4.52 -4.92
C CYS A 123 2.95 3.09 -4.45
N ALA A 124 4.13 2.57 -4.79
CA ALA A 124 4.61 1.29 -4.27
C ALA A 124 4.85 1.37 -2.76
N ASP A 125 5.46 2.47 -2.29
CA ASP A 125 5.68 2.75 -0.88
C ASP A 125 4.36 2.87 -0.10
N GLN A 126 3.41 3.66 -0.61
CA GLN A 126 2.08 3.78 0.00
C GLN A 126 1.40 2.41 0.12
N GLY A 127 1.41 1.61 -0.95
CA GLY A 127 0.80 0.27 -0.92
C GLY A 127 1.47 -0.70 0.05
N ALA A 128 2.76 -0.53 0.36
CA ALA A 128 3.45 -1.31 1.40
C ALA A 128 2.98 -0.91 2.81
N VAL A 129 2.79 0.39 3.05
CA VAL A 129 2.24 0.92 4.31
C VAL A 129 0.79 0.48 4.49
N ASP A 130 -0.03 0.52 3.44
CA ASP A 130 -1.42 0.09 3.47
C ASP A 130 -1.53 -1.41 3.80
N GLN A 131 -0.64 -2.24 3.23
CA GLN A 131 -0.56 -3.67 3.58
C GLN A 131 -0.17 -3.89 5.04
N LEU A 132 0.78 -3.13 5.56
CA LEU A 132 1.19 -3.22 6.98
C LEU A 132 0.05 -2.82 7.90
N ALA A 133 -0.62 -1.70 7.62
CA ALA A 133 -1.77 -1.24 8.39
C ALA A 133 -2.88 -2.30 8.43
N GLN A 134 -3.20 -2.91 7.28
CA GLN A 134 -4.21 -3.97 7.21
C GLN A 134 -3.83 -5.19 8.06
N SER A 135 -2.57 -5.65 8.00
CA SER A 135 -2.11 -6.76 8.83
C SER A 135 -2.10 -6.41 10.32
N THR A 136 -1.73 -5.18 10.69
CA THR A 136 -1.77 -4.71 12.08
C THR A 136 -3.20 -4.66 12.61
N GLU A 137 -4.16 -4.20 11.80
CA GLU A 137 -5.58 -4.17 12.16
C GLU A 137 -6.12 -5.60 12.38
N GLU A 138 -5.88 -6.52 11.44
CA GLU A 138 -6.31 -7.92 11.56
C GLU A 138 -5.73 -8.58 12.83
N TRP A 139 -4.46 -8.35 13.13
CA TRP A 139 -3.84 -8.84 14.37
C TRP A 139 -4.47 -8.21 15.62
N GLY A 140 -4.74 -6.90 15.60
CA GLY A 140 -5.43 -6.20 16.68
C GLY A 140 -6.84 -6.77 16.94
N MET A 141 -7.59 -7.08 15.88
CA MET A 141 -8.91 -7.71 15.99
C MET A 141 -8.83 -9.12 16.59
N SER A 142 -7.86 -9.93 16.15
CA SER A 142 -7.58 -11.25 16.74
C SER A 142 -7.28 -11.16 18.24
N CYS A 143 -6.51 -10.14 18.63
CA CYS A 143 -6.15 -9.88 20.02
C CYS A 143 -7.34 -9.46 20.88
N MET A 144 -8.21 -8.59 20.37
CA MET A 144 -9.44 -8.21 21.05
C MET A 144 -10.37 -9.41 21.24
N ALA A 145 -10.57 -10.22 20.19
CA ALA A 145 -11.40 -11.41 20.28
C ALA A 145 -10.90 -12.42 21.32
N TYR A 146 -9.58 -12.64 21.39
CA TYR A 146 -8.99 -13.47 22.44
C TYR A 146 -9.29 -12.89 23.83
N ASN A 147 -9.03 -11.60 24.04
CA ASN A 147 -9.23 -10.96 25.33
C ASN A 147 -10.69 -11.04 25.81
N ASP A 148 -11.63 -10.72 24.92
CA ASP A 148 -13.06 -10.73 25.24
C ASP A 148 -13.60 -12.15 25.49
N SER A 149 -12.97 -13.17 24.87
CA SER A 149 -13.32 -14.57 25.08
C SER A 149 -12.87 -15.14 26.43
N GLN A 150 -11.95 -14.47 27.14
CA GLN A 150 -11.51 -14.88 28.47
C GLN A 150 -12.51 -14.43 29.54
N VAL A 151 -13.46 -15.31 29.88
CA VAL A 151 -14.43 -15.09 30.95
C VAL A 151 -13.70 -15.05 32.30
N GLY A 152 -13.39 -13.87 32.85
CA GLY A 152 -12.84 -13.78 34.22
C GLY A 152 -11.90 -12.63 34.58
N GLY A 153 -11.75 -11.60 33.75
CA GLY A 153 -11.00 -10.40 34.13
C GLY A 153 -9.61 -10.33 33.51
N ALA A 154 -9.56 -9.59 32.41
CA ALA A 154 -8.43 -8.82 31.87
C ALA A 154 -7.00 -9.17 32.34
N THR A 155 -6.55 -10.40 32.10
CA THR A 155 -5.13 -10.61 31.83
C THR A 155 -4.88 -10.25 30.38
N TYR A 156 -4.58 -8.98 30.11
CA TYR A 156 -4.08 -8.56 28.81
C TYR A 156 -2.90 -9.45 28.45
N ALA A 157 -3.04 -10.24 27.40
CA ALA A 157 -1.93 -11.02 26.93
C ALA A 157 -0.84 -10.01 26.53
N LYS A 158 0.35 -10.11 27.15
CA LYS A 158 1.54 -9.31 26.81
C LYS A 158 1.88 -9.35 25.30
N SER A 159 1.33 -10.37 24.63
CA SER A 159 1.37 -10.64 23.19
C SER A 159 0.43 -9.77 22.34
N CYS A 160 -0.49 -9.02 22.94
CA CYS A 160 -1.50 -8.23 22.23
C CYS A 160 -1.35 -6.73 22.42
N PHE A 161 -0.79 -6.32 23.54
CA PHE A 161 -0.42 -4.94 23.80
C PHE A 161 0.90 -4.96 24.57
N PRO A 162 1.93 -4.22 24.12
CA PRO A 162 3.13 -4.05 24.93
C PRO A 162 2.71 -3.42 26.26
N THR A 163 3.13 -4.03 27.37
CA THR A 163 3.13 -3.35 28.66
C THR A 163 4.02 -2.12 28.53
N GLN A 164 3.43 -0.92 28.68
CA GLN A 164 4.17 0.33 28.78
C GLN A 164 5.29 0.24 29.83
#